data_AF-A0A0U5F3D1-F1
#
_entry.id   AF-A0A0U5F3D1-F1
#
_cell.length_a   1.000
_cell.length_b   1.000
_cell.length_c   1.000
_cell.angle_alpha   90.00
_cell.angle_beta   90.00
_cell.angle_gamma   90.00
#
_symmetry.space_group_name_H-M   'P 1'
#
loop_
_entity.id
_entity.type
_entity.pdbx_description
1 polymer ?
#
loop_
_entity_poly.entity_id
_entity_poly.type
_entity_poly.pdbx_seq_one_letter_code
_entity_poly.pdbx_strand_id
1 'polypeptide(L)'
;MQFRAGSVILRGMWNEPYLETCCRSALHRVYLAGPGGRPCGVKDDACLERLERMGFVSRNGQGRFVATDAGLARHTREVLLHEGTLAPPRSSGS
;
A
#
# COMPACT_ATOMS: atom_id res chain seq x y z
N MET A 1 -22.98 -19.06 -15.40
CA MET A 1 -21.83 -18.59 -14.62
C MET A 1 -21.29 -17.33 -15.30
N GLN A 2 -21.74 -16.15 -14.88
CA GLN A 2 -21.37 -14.86 -15.48
C GLN A 2 -20.83 -13.95 -14.38
N PHE A 3 -19.50 -13.81 -14.32
CA PHE A 3 -18.85 -12.75 -13.57
C PHE A 3 -18.94 -11.47 -14.40
N ARG A 4 -19.97 -10.65 -14.16
CA ARG A 4 -20.02 -9.28 -14.67
C ARG A 4 -19.16 -8.41 -13.76
N ALA A 5 -17.88 -8.27 -14.12
CA ALA A 5 -17.01 -7.23 -13.61
C ALA A 5 -17.52 -5.87 -14.13
N GLY A 6 -18.42 -5.27 -13.37
CA GLY A 6 -18.88 -3.89 -13.56
C GLY A 6 -17.72 -2.94 -13.31
N SER A 7 -17.16 -2.46 -14.42
CA SER A 7 -16.19 -1.36 -14.46
C SER A 7 -16.87 -0.01 -14.18
N VAL A 8 -16.03 1.02 -13.99
CA VAL A 8 -16.32 2.48 -14.00
C VAL A 8 -16.61 3.04 -12.58
N ILE A 9 -15.84 3.96 -11.96
CA ILE A 9 -14.99 5.10 -12.35
C ILE A 9 -13.86 5.27 -11.31
N LEU A 10 -12.63 5.63 -11.71
CA LEU A 10 -11.73 6.50 -10.91
C LEU A 10 -10.86 7.33 -11.87
N ARG A 11 -11.49 8.33 -12.48
CA ARG A 11 -10.80 9.50 -13.05
C ARG A 11 -10.66 10.51 -11.92
N GLY A 12 -9.43 10.84 -11.55
CA GLY A 12 -9.16 11.90 -10.57
C GLY A 12 -7.70 11.99 -10.16
N MET A 13 -6.85 12.42 -11.08
CA MET A 13 -5.55 13.09 -10.83
C MET A 13 -4.45 12.25 -10.16
N TRP A 14 -3.85 11.37 -10.96
CA TRP A 14 -2.44 11.01 -10.83
C TRP A 14 -1.57 12.24 -11.13
N ASN A 15 -0.86 12.77 -10.12
CA ASN A 15 0.27 13.68 -10.29
C ASN A 15 1.37 13.18 -9.34
N GLU A 16 2.32 12.41 -9.88
CA GLU A 16 3.34 11.61 -9.18
C GLU A 16 2.74 10.51 -8.26
N PRO A 17 3.24 9.26 -8.20
CA PRO A 17 2.46 8.14 -7.68
C PRO A 17 2.49 8.09 -6.14
N TYR A 18 1.91 9.11 -5.50
CA TYR A 18 1.48 9.00 -4.12
C TYR A 18 0.54 7.81 -4.03
N LEU A 19 0.89 6.81 -3.23
CA LEU A 19 -0.08 5.79 -2.85
C LEU A 19 -1.17 6.57 -2.10
N GLU A 20 -2.38 6.54 -2.64
CA GLU A 20 -3.54 7.06 -1.93
C GLU A 20 -3.57 6.47 -0.52
N THR A 21 -4.09 7.23 0.44
CA THR A 21 -4.14 6.83 1.86
C THR A 21 -4.70 5.41 2.02
N CYS A 22 -5.67 5.03 1.17
CA CYS A 22 -6.23 3.67 1.12
C CYS A 22 -5.20 2.59 0.74
N CYS A 23 -4.32 2.86 -0.23
CA CYS A 23 -3.26 1.95 -0.64
C CYS A 23 -2.16 1.86 0.44
N ARG A 24 -1.81 2.97 1.10
CA ARG A 24 -0.87 2.95 2.24
C ARG A 24 -1.40 2.11 3.40
N SER A 25 -2.67 2.27 3.75
CA SER A 25 -3.33 1.44 4.76
C SER A 25 -3.43 -0.03 4.34
N ALA A 26 -3.63 -0.33 3.06
CA ALA A 26 -3.62 -1.70 2.55
C ALA A 26 -2.23 -2.34 2.67
N LEU A 27 -1.18 -1.64 2.24
CA LEU A 27 0.21 -2.09 2.33
C LEU A 27 0.64 -2.32 3.79
N HIS A 28 0.28 -1.41 4.70
CA HIS A 28 0.54 -1.59 6.12
C HIS A 28 -0.16 -2.83 6.70
N ARG A 29 -1.40 -3.10 6.29
CA ARG A 29 -2.13 -4.30 6.73
C ARG A 29 -1.53 -5.59 6.17
N VAL A 30 -0.94 -5.57 4.98
CA VAL A 30 -0.18 -6.71 4.44
C VAL A 30 1.10 -6.91 5.25
N TYR A 31 1.81 -5.84 5.59
CA TYR A 31 2.98 -5.90 6.46
C TYR A 31 2.64 -6.54 7.82
N LEU A 32 1.55 -6.11 8.46
CA LEU A 32 1.07 -6.71 9.73
C LEU A 32 0.67 -8.19 9.60
N ALA A 33 0.21 -8.63 8.41
CA ALA A 33 -0.11 -10.03 8.16
C ALA A 33 1.14 -10.90 8.00
N GLY A 34 2.30 -10.29 7.73
CA GLY A 34 3.58 -10.97 7.62
C GLY A 34 3.57 -12.11 6.59
N PRO A 35 4.31 -13.21 6.83
CA PRO A 35 4.43 -14.32 5.88
C PRO A 35 3.12 -15.09 5.66
N GLY A 36 2.13 -14.94 6.56
CA GLY A 36 0.80 -15.52 6.39
C GLY A 36 -0.01 -14.89 5.26
N GLY A 37 0.34 -13.67 4.86
CA GLY A 37 -0.32 -12.94 3.78
C GLY A 37 -1.77 -12.57 4.05
N ARG A 38 -2.27 -11.57 3.32
CA ARG A 38 -3.66 -11.11 3.40
C ARG A 38 -4.52 -11.96 2.43
N PRO A 39 -5.66 -12.54 2.87
CA PRO A 39 -6.54 -13.25 1.95
C PRO A 39 -7.19 -12.29 0.94
N CYS A 40 -7.48 -12.79 -0.26
CA CYS A 40 -8.26 -12.09 -1.28
C CYS A 40 -9.75 -12.05 -0.89
N GLY A 41 -10.50 -11.09 -1.46
CA GLY A 41 -11.91 -10.85 -1.17
C GLY A 41 -12.16 -9.94 0.03
N VAL A 42 -11.12 -9.23 0.50
CA VAL A 42 -11.26 -8.23 1.56
C VAL A 42 -11.59 -6.86 0.98
N LYS A 43 -12.10 -5.94 1.80
CA LYS A 43 -12.47 -4.58 1.38
C LYS A 43 -11.37 -3.82 0.63
N ASP A 44 -10.11 -4.20 0.83
CA ASP A 44 -8.94 -3.55 0.24
C ASP A 44 -8.44 -4.22 -1.05
N ASP A 45 -9.15 -5.21 -1.59
CA ASP A 45 -8.69 -6.01 -2.74
C ASP A 45 -8.28 -5.13 -3.92
N ALA A 46 -9.11 -4.15 -4.30
CA ALA A 46 -8.81 -3.25 -5.41
C ALA A 46 -7.50 -2.46 -5.22
N CYS A 47 -7.15 -2.14 -3.97
CA CYS A 47 -5.86 -1.52 -3.64
C CYS A 47 -4.72 -2.54 -3.71
N LEU A 48 -4.93 -3.76 -3.22
CA LEU A 48 -3.94 -4.85 -3.28
C LEU A 48 -3.60 -5.25 -4.71
N GLU A 49 -4.60 -5.36 -5.58
CA GLU A 49 -4.38 -5.63 -7.02
C GLU A 49 -3.60 -4.50 -7.70
N ARG A 50 -3.83 -3.26 -7.28
CA ARG A 50 -3.07 -2.11 -7.80
C ARG A 50 -1.62 -2.14 -7.31
N LEU A 51 -1.40 -2.47 -6.04
CA LEU A 51 -0.06 -2.66 -5.46
C LEU A 51 0.68 -3.83 -6.11
N GLU A 52 -0.04 -4.89 -6.47
CA GLU A 52 0.48 -6.04 -7.21
C GLU A 52 0.95 -5.63 -8.61
N ARG A 53 0.13 -4.88 -9.36
CA ARG A 53 0.54 -4.34 -10.68
C ARG A 53 1.75 -3.41 -10.61
N MET A 54 1.96 -2.74 -9.48
CA MET A 54 3.12 -1.88 -9.25
C MET A 54 4.34 -2.64 -8.72
N GLY A 55 4.22 -3.94 -8.42
CA GLY A 55 5.32 -4.75 -7.90
C GLY A 55 5.61 -4.55 -6.41
N PHE A 56 4.70 -3.95 -5.64
CA PHE A 56 4.88 -3.80 -4.19
C PHE A 56 4.36 -5.01 -3.40
N VAL A 57 3.41 -5.74 -3.95
CA VAL A 57 2.78 -6.91 -3.34
C VAL A 57 2.78 -8.05 -4.35
N SER A 58 2.87 -9.30 -3.91
CA SER A 58 2.74 -10.48 -4.76
C SER A 58 1.70 -11.43 -4.16
N ARG A 59 1.03 -12.22 -5.00
CA ARG A 59 0.22 -13.35 -4.53
C ARG A 59 1.12 -14.56 -4.27
N ASN A 60 0.89 -15.26 -3.16
CA ASN A 60 1.51 -16.55 -2.89
C ASN A 60 0.70 -17.69 -3.56
N GLY A 61 1.20 -18.93 -3.49
CA GLY A 61 0.52 -20.12 -4.06
C GLY A 61 -0.86 -20.45 -3.46
N GLN A 62 -1.25 -19.78 -2.37
CA GLN A 62 -2.60 -19.87 -1.77
C GLN A 62 -3.51 -18.69 -2.18
N GLY A 63 -3.08 -17.85 -3.13
CA GLY A 63 -3.83 -16.66 -3.57
C GLY A 63 -3.84 -15.51 -2.56
N ARG A 64 -2.93 -15.53 -1.57
CA ARG A 64 -2.82 -14.49 -0.53
C ARG A 64 -1.80 -13.45 -0.92
N PHE A 65 -2.09 -12.19 -0.62
CA PHE A 65 -1.20 -11.07 -0.87
C PHE A 65 -0.10 -10.97 0.19
N VAL A 66 1.15 -11.00 -0.25
CA VAL A 66 2.36 -10.84 0.58
C VAL A 66 3.17 -9.64 0.10
N ALA A 67 3.75 -8.88 1.03
CA ALA A 67 4.59 -7.74 0.68
C ALA A 67 5.88 -8.24 0.02
N THR A 68 6.27 -7.58 -1.06
CA THR A 68 7.59 -7.76 -1.67
C THR A 68 8.62 -6.87 -0.98
N ASP A 69 9.91 -7.08 -1.26
CA ASP A 69 10.98 -6.22 -0.76
C ASP A 69 10.78 -4.75 -1.16
N ALA A 70 10.37 -4.51 -2.40
CA ALA A 70 10.04 -3.17 -2.89
C ALA A 70 8.86 -2.54 -2.13
N GLY A 71 7.83 -3.33 -1.81
CA GLY A 71 6.69 -2.88 -1.00
C GLY A 71 7.08 -2.58 0.44
N LEU A 72 8.00 -3.36 1.00
CA LEU A 72 8.52 -3.15 2.35
C LEU A 72 9.36 -1.87 2.45
N ALA A 73 10.21 -1.62 1.43
CA ALA A 73 11.00 -0.39 1.32
C ALA A 73 10.09 0.84 1.16
N ARG A 74 9.04 0.75 0.34
CA ARG A 74 8.03 1.82 0.21
C ARG A 74 7.23 2.03 1.49
N HIS A 75 6.81 0.96 2.16
CA HIS A 75 6.14 1.02 3.44
C HIS A 75 7.00 1.74 4.48
N THR A 76 8.29 1.40 4.57
CA THR A 76 9.23 2.05 5.47
C THR A 76 9.36 3.55 5.15
N ARG A 77 9.51 3.92 3.88
CA ARG A 77 9.63 5.32 3.45
C ARG A 77 8.36 6.15 3.64
N GLU A 78 7.18 5.57 3.47
CA GLU A 78 5.92 6.34 3.50
C GLU A 78 5.13 6.22 4.80
N VAL A 79 5.30 5.13 5.55
CA VAL A 79 4.54 4.83 6.78
C VAL A 79 5.40 5.01 8.02
N LEU A 80 6.68 4.62 8.00
CA LEU A 80 7.58 4.84 9.13
C LEU A 80 8.27 6.20 9.10
N LEU A 81 8.62 6.67 7.90
CA LEU A 81 9.32 7.94 7.68
C LEU A 81 8.37 9.08 7.27
N HIS A 82 7.12 9.07 7.73
CA HIS A 82 6.24 10.21 7.46
C HIS A 82 6.91 11.48 8.03
N GLU A 83 7.28 12.37 7.11
CA GLU A 83 8.05 13.59 7.28
C GLU A 83 7.24 14.61 8.11
N GLY A 84 7.11 14.34 9.41
CA GLY A 84 6.33 15.14 10.34
C GLY A 84 6.86 15.20 11.77
N THR A 85 7.97 14.51 12.09
CA THR A 85 8.59 14.60 13.42
C THR A 85 10.12 14.52 13.40
N LEU A 86 10.76 15.07 12.37
CA LEU A 86 12.10 15.63 12.52
C LEU A 86 11.97 17.14 12.37
N ALA A 87 11.41 17.76 13.41
CA ALA A 87 11.59 19.19 13.62
C ALA A 87 13.11 19.47 13.65
N PRO A 88 13.62 20.50 12.95
CA PRO A 88 15.02 20.90 13.12
C PRO A 88 15.27 21.27 14.59
N PRO A 89 16.47 21.05 15.15
CA PRO A 89 16.79 21.53 16.49
C PRO A 89 16.53 23.03 16.51
N ARG A 90 15.57 23.47 17.34
CA ARG A 90 15.33 24.88 17.57
C ARG A 90 16.63 25.46 18.12
N SER A 91 17.27 26.31 17.33
CA SER A 91 18.41 27.12 17.73
C SER A 91 18.05 27.84 19.02
N SER A 92 18.71 27.48 20.12
CA SER A 92 18.65 28.20 21.39
C SER A 92 19.15 29.62 21.14
N GLY A 93 18.23 30.58 21.05
CA GLY A 93 18.54 31.99 20.94
C GLY A 93 18.55 32.65 22.32
N SER A 94 19.77 33.01 22.75
CA SER A 94 20.19 34.07 23.69
C SER A 94 19.56 34.15 25.08
#